data_AF-A0A8J7HX83-F1
#
_entry.id   AF-A0A8J7HX83-F1
#
_cell.length_a   1.000
_cell.length_b   1.000
_cell.length_c   1.000
_cell.angle_alpha   90.00
_cell.angle_beta   90.00
_cell.angle_gamma   90.00
#
_symmetry.space_group_name_H-M   'P 1'
#
loop_
_entity.id
_entity.type
_entity.pdbx_description
1 polymer ?
#
loop_
_entity_poly.entity_id
_entity_poly.type
_entity_poly.pdbx_seq_one_letter_code
_entity_poly.pdbx_strand_id
1 'polypeptide(L)'
;MEIVSFEPLAKAIAIHSINGYQKYISPAKGFSCPYCRLHGGDSCSNYVKRMLNQQNLAQAVKSSRQRFRDCATASKALADSECRFFIIPCCLPL
;
A
#
# COMPACT_ATOMS: atom_id res chain seq x y z
N MET A 1 24.03 8.94 16.72
CA MET A 1 22.68 9.44 16.40
C MET A 1 21.71 8.61 17.22
N GLU A 2 21.54 8.95 18.49
CA GLU A 2 20.62 8.26 19.40
C GLU A 2 19.21 8.75 19.14
N ILE A 3 18.38 7.89 18.55
CA ILE A 3 16.95 8.14 18.38
C ILE A 3 16.22 7.50 19.56
N VAL A 4 16.13 8.25 20.66
CA VAL A 4 14.96 8.48 21.52
C VAL A 4 14.18 7.25 22.07
N SER A 5 14.07 7.16 23.40
CA SER A 5 13.26 6.25 24.23
C SER A 5 11.74 6.17 23.94
N PHE A 6 11.24 6.86 22.92
CA PHE A 6 9.82 6.89 22.52
C PHE A 6 9.51 6.00 21.29
N GLU A 7 10.52 5.35 20.71
CA GLU A 7 10.31 4.46 19.56
C GLU A 7 9.22 3.38 19.78
N PRO A 8 9.20 2.61 20.88
CA PRO A 8 8.17 1.59 21.08
C PRO A 8 6.75 2.19 21.15
N LEU A 9 6.60 3.35 21.79
CA LEU A 9 5.32 4.06 21.85
C LEU A 9 4.88 4.54 20.47
N ALA A 10 5.79 5.15 19.71
CA ALA A 10 5.50 5.63 18.36
C ALA A 10 5.08 4.49 17.43
N LYS A 11 5.78 3.34 17.51
CA LYS A 11 5.46 2.13 16.75
C LYS A 11 4.08 1.57 17.13
N ALA A 12 3.78 1.51 18.43
CA ALA A 12 2.48 1.06 18.93
C ALA A 12 1.34 1.95 18.42
N ILE A 13 1.48 3.28 18.56
CA ILE A 13 0.50 4.25 18.05
C ILE A 13 0.30 4.05 16.55
N ALA A 14 1.37 3.97 15.77
CA ALA A 14 1.29 3.77 14.32
C ALA A 14 0.57 2.46 13.96
N ILE A 15 0.86 1.35 14.64
CA ILE A 15 0.17 0.06 14.43
C ILE A 15 -1.31 0.17 14.78
N HIS A 16 -1.67 0.81 15.89
CA HIS A 16 -3.07 1.03 16.28
C HIS A 16 -3.80 1.91 15.28
N SER A 17 -3.17 2.97 14.77
CA SER A 17 -3.73 3.81 13.70
C SER A 17 -3.97 3.01 12.43
N ILE A 18 -3.03 2.13 12.04
CA ILE A 18 -3.21 1.25 10.88
C ILE A 18 -4.38 0.28 11.11
N ASN A 19 -4.51 -0.30 12.30
CA ASN A 19 -5.63 -1.19 12.62
C ASN A 19 -6.98 -0.46 12.52
N GLY A 20 -7.06 0.76 13.07
CA GLY A 20 -8.26 1.59 12.97
C GLY A 20 -8.58 1.94 11.51
N TYR A 21 -7.57 2.35 10.75
CA TYR A 21 -7.72 2.60 9.31
C TYR A 21 -8.23 1.36 8.57
N GLN A 22 -7.64 0.19 8.80
CA GLN A 22 -8.04 -1.07 8.15
C GLN A 22 -9.45 -1.52 8.52
N LYS A 23 -9.88 -1.28 9.76
CA LYS A 23 -11.20 -1.71 10.25
C LYS A 23 -12.32 -0.78 9.79
N TYR A 24 -12.09 0.53 9.79
CA TYR A 24 -13.17 1.52 9.62
C TYR A 24 -13.10 2.28 8.29
N ILE A 25 -11.90 2.58 7.78
CA ILE A 25 -11.73 3.46 6.61
C ILE A 25 -11.49 2.65 5.34
N SER A 26 -10.60 1.65 5.40
CA SER A 26 -10.22 0.83 4.25
C SER A 26 -11.42 0.13 3.57
N PRO A 27 -12.39 -0.45 4.30
CA PRO A 27 -13.52 -1.14 3.67
C PRO A 27 -14.48 -0.16 2.98
N ALA A 28 -14.74 0.99 3.60
CA ALA A 28 -15.66 2.00 3.09
C ALA A 28 -15.15 2.71 1.83
N LYS A 29 -13.83 2.73 1.60
CA LYS A 29 -13.23 3.40 0.45
C LYS A 29 -13.40 2.62 -0.87
N GLY A 30 -13.65 1.31 -0.82
CA GLY A 30 -13.69 0.47 -2.02
C GLY A 30 -12.36 0.41 -2.80
N PHE A 31 -11.24 0.79 -2.17
CA PHE A 31 -9.92 0.85 -2.80
C PHE A 31 -9.14 -0.44 -2.57
N SER A 32 -8.67 -1.07 -3.65
CA SER A 32 -7.74 -2.19 -3.59
C SER A 32 -6.30 -1.73 -3.86
N CYS A 33 -5.36 -2.22 -3.06
CA CYS A 33 -3.94 -1.87 -3.18
C CYS A 33 -3.38 -2.35 -4.54
N PRO A 34 -2.92 -1.44 -5.43
CA PRO A 34 -2.39 -1.81 -6.74
C PRO A 34 -1.24 -2.81 -6.70
N TYR A 35 -0.32 -2.65 -5.75
CA TYR A 35 0.79 -3.60 -5.57
C TYR A 35 0.28 -5.03 -5.31
N CYS A 36 -0.71 -5.18 -4.41
CA CYS A 36 -1.29 -6.47 -4.08
C CYS A 36 -2.09 -7.04 -5.27
N ARG A 37 -2.82 -6.19 -6.00
CA ARG A 37 -3.56 -6.61 -7.20
C ARG A 37 -2.62 -7.11 -8.31
N LEU A 38 -1.46 -6.47 -8.49
CA LEU A 38 -0.51 -6.82 -9.56
C LEU A 38 0.42 -7.98 -9.19
N HIS A 39 0.94 -8.01 -7.95
CA HIS A 39 1.98 -8.96 -7.53
C HIS A 39 1.47 -10.02 -6.53
N GLY A 40 0.27 -9.87 -5.99
CA GLY A 40 -0.22 -10.63 -4.86
C GLY A 40 0.42 -10.23 -3.51
N GLY A 41 0.05 -10.94 -2.46
CA GLY A 41 0.63 -10.79 -1.12
C GLY A 41 0.04 -9.66 -0.28
N ASP A 42 0.90 -8.97 0.48
CA ASP A 42 0.45 -7.95 1.43
C ASP A 42 0.00 -6.66 0.74
N SER A 43 -1.12 -6.10 1.23
CA SER A 43 -1.46 -4.70 0.97
C SER A 43 -0.39 -3.77 1.55
N CYS A 44 -0.29 -2.54 1.05
CA CYS A 44 0.67 -1.57 1.60
C CYS A 44 0.49 -1.36 3.10
N SER A 45 -0.75 -1.32 3.62
CA SER A 45 -1.01 -1.15 5.04
C SER A 45 -0.56 -2.36 5.87
N ASN A 46 -0.78 -3.59 5.39
CA ASN A 46 -0.25 -4.81 6.04
C ASN A 46 1.27 -4.84 6.01
N TYR A 47 1.89 -4.47 4.90
CA TYR A 47 3.34 -4.40 4.78
C TYR A 47 3.95 -3.40 5.76
N VAL A 48 3.41 -2.18 5.83
CA VAL A 48 3.87 -1.14 6.76
C VAL A 48 3.75 -1.62 8.20
N LYS A 49 2.59 -2.20 8.57
CA LYS A 49 2.37 -2.79 9.90
C LYS A 49 3.39 -3.87 10.22
N ARG A 50 3.73 -4.74 9.26
CA ARG A 50 4.76 -5.78 9.43
C ARG A 50 6.15 -5.17 9.62
N MET A 51 6.53 -4.16 8.82
CA MET A 51 7.82 -3.46 8.98
C MET A 51 7.94 -2.76 10.32
N LEU A 52 6.85 -2.14 10.81
CA LEU A 52 6.80 -1.58 12.16
C LEU A 52 6.97 -2.65 13.24
N ASN A 53 6.56 -3.90 13.03
CA ASN A 53 6.81 -4.96 14.01
C ASN A 53 8.26 -5.48 13.94
N GLN A 54 8.86 -5.54 12.75
CA GLN A 54 10.14 -6.24 12.52
C GLN A 54 11.38 -5.35 12.55
N GLN A 55 11.24 -4.03 12.34
CA GLN A 55 12.36 -3.11 12.17
C GLN A 55 12.29 -1.96 13.20
N ASN A 56 13.41 -1.24 13.37
CA ASN A 56 13.37 0.06 14.04
C ASN A 56 12.57 1.07 13.20
N LEU A 57 12.17 2.18 13.81
CA LEU A 57 11.23 3.12 13.17
C LEU A 57 11.81 3.72 11.88
N ALA A 58 13.09 4.08 11.88
CA ALA A 58 13.75 4.65 10.72
C ALA A 58 13.79 3.67 9.52
N GLN A 59 14.16 2.41 9.79
CA GLN A 59 14.15 1.35 8.78
C GLN A 59 12.73 1.05 8.29
N ALA A 60 11.75 0.98 9.20
CA ALA A 60 10.36 0.74 8.84
C ALA A 60 9.82 1.85 7.92
N VAL A 61 10.15 3.11 8.19
CA VAL A 61 9.79 4.26 7.33
C VAL A 61 10.47 4.15 5.97
N LYS A 62 11.77 3.84 5.91
CA LYS A 62 12.50 3.67 4.64
C LYS A 62 11.89 2.55 3.79
N SER A 63 11.63 1.39 4.39
CA SER A 63 10.99 0.23 3.76
C SER A 63 9.57 0.56 3.27
N SER A 64 8.81 1.31 4.07
CA SER A 64 7.44 1.73 3.72
C SER A 64 7.43 2.68 2.52
N ARG A 65 8.35 3.66 2.48
CA ARG A 65 8.49 4.58 1.35
C ARG A 65 8.82 3.84 0.06
N GLN A 66 9.70 2.85 0.11
CA GLN A 66 9.99 2.04 -1.07
C GLN A 66 8.75 1.29 -1.54
N ARG A 67 8.03 0.61 -0.63
CA ARG A 67 6.79 -0.09 -0.96
C ARG A 67 5.74 0.81 -1.61
N PHE A 68 5.62 2.06 -1.16
CA PHE A 68 4.68 3.01 -1.78
C PHE A 68 5.09 3.42 -3.21
N ARG A 69 6.39 3.54 -3.49
CA ARG A 69 6.88 3.75 -4.87
C ARG A 69 6.55 2.56 -5.76
N ASP A 70 6.79 1.35 -5.26
CA ASP A 70 6.48 0.13 -6.01
C ASP A 70 4.97 0.03 -6.28
N CYS A 71 4.14 0.41 -5.31
CA CYS A 71 2.69 0.47 -5.47
C CYS A 71 2.23 1.52 -6.48
N ALA A 72 2.88 2.69 -6.52
CA ALA A 72 2.61 3.69 -7.54
C ALA A 72 2.98 3.18 -8.94
N THR A 73 4.09 2.45 -9.08
CA THR A 73 4.46 1.80 -10.34
C THR A 73 3.44 0.74 -10.74
N ALA A 74 3.01 -0.11 -9.81
CA ALA A 74 1.96 -1.10 -10.07
C ALA A 74 0.64 -0.44 -10.49
N SER A 75 0.27 0.69 -9.88
CA SER A 75 -0.91 1.46 -10.27
C SER A 75 -0.84 1.92 -11.73
N LYS A 76 0.32 2.40 -12.18
CA LYS A 76 0.51 2.84 -13.58
C LYS A 76 0.40 1.67 -14.54
N ALA A 77 1.01 0.53 -14.21
CA ALA A 77 0.95 -0.68 -15.04
C ALA A 77 -0.48 -1.21 -15.19
N LEU A 78 -1.26 -1.20 -14.09
CA LEU A 78 -2.67 -1.60 -14.13
C LEU A 78 -3.53 -0.63 -14.94
N ALA A 79 -3.32 0.68 -14.80
CA ALA A 79 -4.03 1.69 -15.59
C ALA A 79 -3.76 1.54 -17.11
N ASP A 80 -2.50 1.28 -17.49
CA ASP A 80 -2.14 1.03 -18.89
C ASP A 80 -2.79 -0.26 -19.44
N SER A 81 -2.90 -1.29 -18.60
CA SER A 81 -3.53 -2.57 -18.96
C SER A 81 -5.05 -2.45 -19.13
N GLU A 82 -5.73 -1.70 -18.25
CA GLU A 82 -7.18 -1.46 -18.32
C GLU A 82 -7.55 -0.58 -19.53
N CYS A 83 -6.67 0.34 -19.94
CA CYS A 83 -6.86 1.13 -21.16
C CYS A 83 -6.64 0.29 -22.45
N ARG A 84 -5.90 -0.81 -22.38
CA ARG A 84 -5.59 -1.67 -23.54
C ARG A 84 -6.76 -2.53 -24.01
N PHE A 85 -7.80 -2.73 -23.18
CA PHE A 85 -8.99 -3.50 -23.55
C PHE A 85 -10.03 -2.69 -24.35
N PHE A 86 -9.81 -1.38 -24.54
CA PHE A 86 -10.61 -0.52 -25.42
C PHE A 86 -9.94 -0.26 -26.78
N ILE A 87 -9.12 -1.18 -27.25
CA ILE A 87 -8.89 -1.31 -28.71
C ILE A 87 -9.90 -2.33 -29.23
N ILE A 88 -11.18 -1.95 -29.22
CA ILE A 88 -12.09 -2.40 -30.28
C ILE A 88 -11.69 -1.57 -31.49
N PRO A 89 -11.10 -2.15 -32.55
CA PRO A 89 -10.97 -1.42 -33.78
C PRO A 89 -12.38 -1.27 -34.36
N CYS A 90 -12.80 -0.02 -34.59
CA CYS A 90 -13.84 0.40 -35.52
C CYS A 90 -15.14 -0.43 -35.63
N CYS A 91 -16.28 0.20 -35.32
CA CYS A 91 -17.60 -0.12 -35.89
C CYS A 91 -18.23 -1.48 -35.49
N LEU A 92 -19.10 -1.50 -34.48
CA LEU A 92 -20.19 -2.50 -34.44
C LEU A 92 -21.42 -1.95 -33.69
N PRO A 93 -22.49 -1.56 -34.40
CA PRO A 93 -23.80 -1.45 -33.80
C PRO A 93 -24.42 -2.85 -33.75
N LEU A 94 -25.05 -3.20 -32.61
CA LEU A 94 -26.11 -4.20 -32.54
C LEU A 94 -27.32 -3.52 -31.90
#